data_AF-A0C968-F1
#
_entry.id   AF-A0C968-F1
#
_cell.length_a   1.000
_cell.length_b   1.000
_cell.length_c   1.000
_cell.angle_alpha   90.00
_cell.angle_beta   90.00
_cell.angle_gamma   90.00
#
_symmetry.space_group_name_H-M   'P 1'
#
loop_
_entity.id
_entity.type
_entity.pdbx_description
1 polymer ?
#
loop_
_entity_poly.entity_id
_entity_poly.type
_entity_poly.pdbx_seq_one_letter_code
_entity_poly.pdbx_strand_id
1 'polypeptide(L)'
;MNCMSDEFQQKFQQLLQLKDIYSTREVLPQRVQRLKLFDINFQLKQIRHQQQKRLDQIINSSIKSQSTQQQLSTEQTVSKQYSSLIIADQQNICLSCDKYIFEKKVELFCHNKFHHSFHSSCLATIMKHQLQQQCIQFTCLCKSQIKNGQILKQRALDLEVYINKLMDNQLYFMKFHLPNIKQCANKECDFFWVCKIPEKKRSQPHSNSHSPLKTYRLTYVNYCPNCRFQ
;
A
#
# COMPACT_ATOMS: atom_id res chain seq x y z
N MET A 1 -3.89 -22.66 -33.29
CA MET A 1 -2.56 -23.24 -33.00
C MET A 1 -2.58 -23.75 -31.57
N ASN A 2 -2.30 -25.05 -31.36
CA ASN A 2 -2.27 -25.65 -30.02
C ASN A 2 -1.04 -25.11 -29.28
N CYS A 3 -1.28 -24.19 -28.34
CA CYS A 3 -0.27 -23.31 -27.74
C CYS A 3 0.09 -23.71 -26.30
N MET A 4 0.07 -25.00 -26.01
CA MET A 4 0.50 -25.59 -24.74
C MET A 4 1.53 -26.68 -25.05
N SER A 5 2.57 -26.81 -24.22
CA SER A 5 3.38 -28.03 -24.27
C SER A 5 2.51 -29.21 -23.84
N ASP A 6 2.65 -30.35 -24.49
CA ASP A 6 1.81 -31.54 -24.25
C ASP A 6 1.79 -31.95 -22.76
N GLU A 7 2.92 -31.77 -22.07
CA GLU A 7 3.08 -32.02 -20.64
C GLU A 7 2.20 -31.11 -19.75
N PHE A 8 2.01 -29.85 -20.15
CA PHE A 8 1.19 -28.89 -19.41
C PHE A 8 -0.31 -29.15 -19.61
N GLN A 9 -0.69 -29.52 -20.83
CA GLN A 9 -2.07 -29.87 -21.18
C GLN A 9 -2.52 -31.15 -20.44
N GLN A 10 -1.62 -32.13 -20.32
CA GLN A 10 -1.82 -33.32 -19.49
C GLN A 10 -1.98 -32.98 -18.00
N LYS A 11 -1.11 -32.13 -17.43
CA LYS A 11 -1.22 -31.69 -16.01
C LYS A 11 -2.55 -30.97 -15.72
N PHE A 12 -3.01 -30.13 -16.63
CA PHE A 12 -4.30 -29.44 -16.49
C PHE A 12 -5.49 -30.42 -16.53
N GLN A 13 -5.49 -31.38 -17.46
CA GLN A 13 -6.51 -32.43 -17.51
C GLN A 13 -6.51 -33.31 -16.26
N GLN A 14 -5.34 -33.67 -15.73
CA GLN A 14 -5.23 -34.42 -14.47
C GLN A 14 -5.83 -33.65 -13.29
N LEU A 15 -5.61 -32.33 -13.21
CA LEU A 15 -6.20 -31.51 -12.14
C LEU A 15 -7.73 -31.41 -12.25
N LEU A 16 -8.28 -31.34 -13.46
CA LEU A 16 -9.73 -31.36 -13.67
C LEU A 16 -10.33 -32.70 -13.23
N GLN A 17 -9.71 -33.81 -13.61
CA GLN A 17 -10.14 -35.15 -13.18
C GLN A 17 -10.08 -35.32 -11.66
N LEU A 18 -9.02 -34.84 -11.01
CA LEU A 18 -8.90 -34.88 -9.55
C LEU A 18 -9.98 -34.01 -8.88
N LYS A 19 -10.29 -32.84 -9.44
CA LYS A 19 -11.39 -31.99 -8.93
C LYS A 19 -12.72 -32.73 -8.97
N ASP A 20 -13.02 -33.41 -10.06
CA ASP A 20 -14.28 -34.16 -10.22
C ASP A 20 -14.35 -35.32 -9.23
N ILE A 21 -13.26 -36.06 -9.04
CA ILE A 21 -13.17 -37.15 -8.06
C ILE A 21 -13.42 -36.63 -6.63
N TYR A 22 -12.72 -35.57 -6.21
CA TYR A 22 -12.86 -35.04 -4.85
C TYR A 22 -14.14 -34.23 -4.62
N SER A 23 -14.89 -33.85 -5.66
CA SER A 23 -16.16 -33.15 -5.51
C SER A 23 -17.36 -34.10 -5.51
N THR A 24 -17.25 -35.25 -6.18
CA THR A 24 -18.35 -36.21 -6.34
C THR A 24 -18.25 -37.45 -5.46
N ARG A 25 -17.06 -37.83 -4.99
CA ARG A 25 -16.84 -39.06 -4.21
C ARG A 25 -16.23 -38.74 -2.85
N GLU A 26 -16.72 -39.34 -1.76
CA GLU A 26 -16.09 -39.26 -0.43
C GLU A 26 -14.89 -40.20 -0.33
N VAL A 27 -13.81 -39.83 -1.02
CA VAL A 27 -12.56 -40.63 -1.09
C VAL A 27 -11.61 -40.38 0.09
N LEU A 28 -11.84 -39.31 0.87
CA LEU A 28 -11.00 -38.92 2.00
C LEU A 28 -11.87 -38.38 3.15
N PRO A 29 -11.33 -38.29 4.39
CA PRO A 29 -12.00 -37.58 5.47
C PRO A 29 -12.36 -36.15 5.05
N GLN A 30 -13.60 -35.71 5.36
CA GLN A 30 -14.19 -34.47 4.83
C GLN A 30 -13.29 -33.23 4.99
N ARG A 31 -12.58 -33.09 6.13
CA ARG A 31 -11.65 -31.97 6.34
C ARG A 31 -10.49 -31.99 5.35
N VAL A 32 -9.90 -33.16 5.11
CA VAL A 32 -8.78 -33.35 4.18
C VAL A 32 -9.24 -33.17 2.74
N GLN A 33 -10.43 -33.67 2.42
CA GLN A 33 -11.03 -33.54 1.10
C GLN A 33 -11.31 -32.08 0.73
N ARG A 34 -11.84 -31.29 1.66
CA ARG A 34 -12.03 -29.83 1.47
C ARG A 34 -10.72 -29.11 1.22
N LEU A 35 -9.65 -29.45 1.95
CA LEU A 35 -8.32 -28.89 1.73
C LEU A 35 -7.77 -29.25 0.34
N LYS A 36 -7.92 -30.51 -0.09
CA LYS A 36 -7.50 -30.96 -1.43
C LYS A 36 -8.27 -30.28 -2.55
N LEU A 37 -9.58 -30.11 -2.41
CA LEU A 37 -10.40 -29.35 -3.37
C LEU A 37 -9.96 -27.88 -3.45
N PHE A 38 -9.61 -27.28 -2.31
CA PHE A 38 -9.09 -25.92 -2.28
C PHE A 38 -7.77 -25.80 -3.08
N ASP A 39 -6.82 -26.71 -2.85
CA ASP A 39 -5.53 -26.76 -3.56
C ASP A 39 -5.71 -26.97 -5.07
N ILE A 40 -6.61 -27.88 -5.47
CA ILE A 40 -6.86 -28.17 -6.89
C ILE A 40 -7.51 -26.97 -7.59
N ASN A 41 -8.53 -26.37 -6.96
CA ASN A 41 -9.14 -25.16 -7.51
C ASN A 41 -8.13 -24.01 -7.61
N PHE A 42 -7.19 -23.93 -6.66
CA PHE A 42 -6.09 -22.97 -6.69
C PHE A 42 -5.15 -23.19 -7.89
N GLN A 43 -4.70 -24.42 -8.13
CA GLN A 43 -3.81 -24.73 -9.27
C GLN A 43 -4.51 -24.46 -10.61
N LEU A 44 -5.80 -24.83 -10.74
CA LEU A 44 -6.60 -24.53 -11.92
C LEU A 44 -6.75 -23.02 -12.15
N LYS A 45 -6.93 -22.22 -11.08
CA LYS A 45 -6.98 -20.76 -11.17
C LYS A 45 -5.63 -20.17 -11.61
N GLN A 46 -4.52 -20.65 -11.08
CA GLN A 46 -3.18 -20.20 -11.51
C GLN A 46 -2.91 -20.48 -12.98
N ILE A 47 -3.28 -21.68 -13.45
CA ILE A 47 -3.12 -22.07 -14.86
C ILE A 47 -3.92 -21.14 -15.77
N ARG A 48 -5.19 -20.86 -15.44
CA ARG A 48 -6.03 -19.92 -16.19
C ARG A 48 -5.43 -18.51 -16.24
N HIS A 49 -4.89 -18.05 -15.11
CA HIS A 49 -4.24 -16.74 -15.05
C HIS A 49 -2.97 -16.68 -15.92
N GLN A 50 -2.13 -17.71 -15.92
CA GLN A 50 -0.95 -17.76 -16.79
C GLN A 50 -1.33 -17.79 -18.27
N GLN A 51 -2.41 -18.49 -18.62
CA GLN A 51 -2.98 -18.47 -19.97
C GLN A 51 -3.41 -17.07 -20.37
N GLN A 52 -4.10 -16.35 -19.48
CA GLN A 52 -4.54 -14.97 -19.73
C GLN A 52 -3.35 -14.02 -19.93
N LYS A 53 -2.34 -14.05 -19.05
CA LYS A 53 -1.12 -13.24 -19.21
C LYS A 53 -0.38 -13.52 -20.53
N ARG A 54 -0.30 -14.78 -20.97
CA ARG A 54 0.31 -15.13 -22.26
C ARG A 54 -0.55 -14.67 -23.43
N LEU A 55 -1.87 -14.77 -23.32
CA LEU A 55 -2.79 -14.26 -24.34
C LEU A 55 -2.66 -12.75 -24.47
N ASP A 56 -2.58 -12.02 -23.35
CA ASP A 56 -2.33 -10.57 -23.33
C ASP A 56 -0.99 -10.23 -24.00
N GLN A 57 0.05 -11.03 -23.78
CA GLN A 57 1.34 -10.85 -24.46
C GLN A 57 1.24 -11.08 -25.98
N ILE A 58 0.54 -12.15 -26.40
CA ILE A 58 0.31 -12.45 -27.82
C ILE A 58 -0.50 -11.33 -28.46
N ILE A 59 -1.61 -10.93 -27.84
CA ILE A 59 -2.47 -9.84 -28.30
C ILE A 59 -1.67 -8.54 -28.37
N ASN A 60 -0.90 -8.16 -27.35
CA ASN A 60 -0.07 -6.95 -27.38
C ASN A 60 1.04 -7.01 -28.45
N SER A 61 1.57 -8.20 -28.74
CA SER A 61 2.56 -8.39 -29.82
C SER A 61 1.94 -8.31 -31.21
N SER A 62 0.71 -8.84 -31.39
CA SER A 62 -0.03 -8.84 -32.65
C SER A 62 -0.72 -7.51 -32.94
N ILE A 63 -1.22 -6.80 -31.91
CA ILE A 63 -1.81 -5.47 -32.03
C ILE A 63 -0.73 -4.47 -32.45
N LYS A 64 0.48 -4.52 -31.88
CA LYS A 64 1.60 -3.63 -32.29
C LYS A 64 1.98 -3.73 -33.77
N SER A 65 1.68 -4.84 -34.44
CA SER A 65 1.90 -5.03 -35.87
C SER A 65 0.75 -4.58 -36.77
N GLN A 66 -0.37 -4.12 -36.23
CA GLN A 66 -1.55 -3.69 -36.99
C GLN A 66 -1.55 -2.17 -37.25
N SER A 67 -2.23 -1.74 -38.32
CA SER A 67 -2.42 -0.32 -38.63
C SER A 67 -3.30 0.37 -37.58
N THR A 68 -3.07 1.66 -37.37
CA THR A 68 -3.59 2.44 -36.21
C THR A 68 -5.11 2.39 -36.06
N GLN A 69 -5.85 2.30 -37.17
CA GLN A 69 -7.33 2.23 -37.16
C GLN A 69 -7.86 0.85 -36.74
N GLN A 70 -7.12 -0.23 -37.05
CA GLN A 70 -7.49 -1.60 -36.67
C GLN A 70 -7.05 -1.95 -35.25
N GLN A 71 -5.99 -1.33 -34.74
CA GLN A 71 -5.59 -1.42 -33.33
C GLN A 71 -6.72 -0.95 -32.40
N LEU A 72 -7.24 0.24 -32.64
CA LEU A 72 -8.27 0.87 -31.81
C LEU A 72 -9.57 0.06 -31.72
N SER A 73 -10.02 -0.52 -32.83
CA SER A 73 -11.23 -1.36 -32.83
C SER A 73 -11.00 -2.70 -32.12
N THR A 74 -9.83 -3.31 -32.32
CA THR A 74 -9.49 -4.60 -31.70
C THR A 74 -9.28 -4.44 -30.18
N GLU A 75 -8.59 -3.39 -29.74
CA GLU A 75 -8.42 -3.05 -28.32
C GLU A 75 -9.76 -2.80 -27.61
N GLN A 76 -10.67 -2.04 -28.24
CA GLN A 76 -12.00 -1.78 -27.67
C GLN A 76 -12.87 -3.04 -27.57
N THR A 77 -12.77 -3.94 -28.55
CA THR A 77 -13.56 -5.18 -28.57
C THR A 77 -13.05 -6.18 -27.52
N VAL A 78 -11.74 -6.35 -27.41
CA VAL A 78 -11.10 -7.19 -26.39
C VAL A 78 -11.37 -6.63 -24.99
N SER A 79 -11.19 -5.32 -24.78
CA SER A 79 -11.45 -4.66 -23.50
C SER A 79 -12.90 -4.82 -23.02
N LYS A 80 -13.89 -4.72 -23.93
CA LYS A 80 -15.31 -4.92 -23.60
C LYS A 80 -15.66 -6.36 -23.24
N GLN A 81 -15.10 -7.36 -23.94
CA GLN A 81 -15.36 -8.77 -23.64
C GLN A 81 -14.71 -9.24 -22.33
N TYR A 82 -13.59 -8.62 -21.95
CA TYR A 82 -12.81 -9.01 -20.78
C TYR A 82 -13.20 -8.26 -19.50
N SER A 83 -13.69 -7.02 -19.60
CA SER A 83 -14.06 -6.21 -18.42
C SER A 83 -15.15 -6.83 -17.53
N SER A 84 -16.00 -7.71 -18.06
CA SER A 84 -17.03 -8.42 -17.29
C SER A 84 -16.55 -9.70 -16.58
N LEU A 85 -15.45 -10.31 -17.04
CA LEU A 85 -14.83 -11.51 -16.43
C LEU A 85 -13.73 -11.17 -15.42
N ILE A 86 -13.19 -9.95 -15.47
CA ILE A 86 -11.92 -9.56 -14.83
C ILE A 86 -12.06 -9.01 -13.39
N ILE A 87 -13.24 -8.52 -13.01
CA ILE A 87 -13.36 -7.67 -11.81
C ILE A 87 -13.23 -8.46 -10.50
N ALA A 88 -13.61 -9.74 -10.46
CA ALA A 88 -13.56 -10.54 -9.22
C ALA A 88 -12.17 -11.15 -8.95
N ASP A 89 -11.44 -11.58 -10.00
CA ASP A 89 -10.19 -12.32 -9.84
C ASP A 89 -8.94 -11.43 -9.71
N GLN A 90 -8.95 -10.20 -10.27
CA GLN A 90 -7.82 -9.26 -10.14
C GLN A 90 -7.71 -8.62 -8.75
N GLN A 91 -8.79 -8.58 -7.96
CA GLN A 91 -8.80 -7.94 -6.65
C GLN A 91 -7.88 -8.62 -5.63
N ASN A 92 -7.46 -9.87 -5.87
CA ASN A 92 -6.67 -10.65 -4.91
C ASN A 92 -5.25 -10.95 -5.41
N ILE A 93 -4.78 -10.25 -6.45
CA ILE A 93 -3.40 -10.36 -6.92
C ILE A 93 -2.56 -9.29 -6.23
N CYS A 94 -1.43 -9.69 -5.67
CA CYS A 94 -0.48 -8.73 -5.11
C CYS A 94 0.24 -7.96 -6.21
N LEU A 95 0.12 -6.64 -6.20
CA LEU A 95 0.80 -5.77 -7.17
C LEU A 95 2.33 -5.89 -7.14
N SER A 96 2.91 -6.26 -6.00
CA SER A 96 4.38 -6.32 -5.86
C SER A 96 5.00 -7.59 -6.41
N CYS A 97 4.32 -8.73 -6.32
CA CYS A 97 4.90 -10.03 -6.66
C CYS A 97 4.08 -10.82 -7.69
N ASP A 98 2.97 -10.26 -8.16
CA ASP A 98 2.04 -10.87 -9.11
C ASP A 98 1.46 -12.23 -8.65
N LYS A 99 1.57 -12.56 -7.35
CA LYS A 99 1.02 -13.77 -6.76
C LYS A 99 -0.32 -13.48 -6.10
N TYR A 100 -1.18 -14.49 -6.06
CA TYR A 100 -2.47 -14.41 -5.38
C TYR A 100 -2.31 -14.29 -3.85
N ILE A 101 -3.22 -13.58 -3.19
CA ILE A 101 -3.22 -13.33 -1.76
C ILE A 101 -4.26 -14.21 -1.08
N PHE A 102 -3.79 -15.17 -0.27
CA PHE A 102 -4.64 -16.10 0.47
C PHE A 102 -5.14 -15.51 1.79
N GLU A 103 -4.24 -14.83 2.50
CA GLU A 103 -4.46 -14.25 3.83
C GLU A 103 -3.62 -12.99 3.98
N LYS A 104 -3.96 -12.17 4.99
CA LYS A 104 -3.25 -10.90 5.28
C LYS A 104 -3.19 -9.99 4.04
N LYS A 105 -4.30 -9.90 3.33
CA LYS A 105 -4.50 -8.95 2.23
C LYS A 105 -4.55 -7.55 2.79
N VAL A 106 -3.77 -6.66 2.20
CA VAL A 106 -3.86 -5.22 2.45
C VAL A 106 -4.24 -4.54 1.16
N GLU A 107 -5.31 -3.77 1.19
CA GLU A 107 -5.87 -3.06 0.06
C GLU A 107 -5.64 -1.55 0.20
N LEU A 108 -5.04 -0.94 -0.81
CA LEU A 108 -4.68 0.47 -0.81
C LEU A 108 -5.54 1.24 -1.80
N PHE A 109 -6.26 2.24 -1.29
CA PHE A 109 -7.07 3.14 -2.09
C PHE A 109 -6.19 4.28 -2.62
N CYS A 110 -5.65 4.08 -3.83
CA CYS A 110 -4.77 5.03 -4.49
C CYS A 110 -5.59 6.17 -5.13
N HIS A 111 -5.22 7.43 -4.87
CA HIS A 111 -5.96 8.58 -5.40
C HIS A 111 -5.96 8.59 -6.94
N ASN A 112 -7.14 8.78 -7.53
CA ASN A 112 -7.40 8.78 -8.98
C ASN A 112 -6.92 7.52 -9.72
N LYS A 113 -6.81 6.39 -9.02
CA LYS A 113 -6.37 5.09 -9.56
C LYS A 113 -7.20 3.95 -8.98
N PHE A 114 -7.02 2.76 -9.55
CA PHE A 114 -7.61 1.52 -9.04
C PHE A 114 -7.07 1.18 -7.63
N HIS A 115 -7.83 0.36 -6.91
CA HIS A 115 -7.40 -0.22 -5.66
C HIS A 115 -6.27 -1.22 -5.92
N HIS A 116 -5.23 -1.17 -5.11
CA HIS A 116 -4.09 -2.07 -5.22
C HIS A 116 -4.03 -3.00 -4.03
N SER A 117 -3.93 -4.29 -4.30
CA SER A 117 -3.85 -5.32 -3.28
C SER A 117 -2.41 -5.76 -3.08
N PHE A 118 -2.05 -6.06 -1.84
CA PHE A 118 -0.73 -6.54 -1.46
C PHE A 118 -0.84 -7.68 -0.45
N HIS A 119 0.10 -8.63 -0.51
CA HIS A 119 0.43 -9.39 0.70
C HIS A 119 0.99 -8.42 1.73
N SER A 120 0.59 -8.55 2.99
CA SER A 120 1.14 -7.72 4.07
C SER A 120 2.67 -7.75 4.10
N SER A 121 3.30 -8.91 3.88
CA SER A 121 4.76 -9.05 3.81
C SER A 121 5.41 -8.27 2.65
N CYS A 122 4.76 -8.25 1.48
CA CYS A 122 5.23 -7.48 0.33
C CYS A 122 5.13 -5.97 0.63
N LEU A 123 4.02 -5.53 1.21
CA LEU A 123 3.85 -4.14 1.60
C LEU A 123 4.85 -3.72 2.70
N ALA A 124 5.10 -4.58 3.69
CA ALA A 124 6.10 -4.38 4.73
C ALA A 124 7.50 -4.15 4.13
N THR A 125 7.87 -4.95 3.13
CA THR A 125 9.16 -4.83 2.43
C THR A 125 9.29 -3.47 1.75
N ILE A 126 8.23 -3.02 1.07
CA ILE A 126 8.17 -1.71 0.42
C ILE A 126 8.29 -0.58 1.46
N MET A 127 7.51 -0.65 2.54
CA MET A 127 7.52 0.36 3.61
C MET A 127 8.89 0.44 4.29
N LYS A 128 9.52 -0.71 4.57
CA LYS A 128 10.87 -0.78 5.14
C LYS A 128 11.89 -0.09 4.25
N HIS A 129 11.85 -0.33 2.94
CA HIS A 129 12.74 0.32 1.98
C HIS A 129 12.51 1.84 1.93
N GLN A 130 11.25 2.30 1.96
CA GLN A 130 10.96 3.74 1.98
C GLN A 130 11.42 4.42 3.28
N LEU A 131 11.30 3.75 4.43
CA LEU A 131 11.79 4.28 5.71
C LEU A 131 13.32 4.41 5.74
N GLN A 132 14.06 3.52 5.08
CA GLN A 132 15.52 3.63 4.96
C GLN A 132 15.94 4.90 4.21
N GLN A 133 15.07 5.42 3.35
CA GLN A 133 15.27 6.69 2.62
C GLN A 133 14.79 7.91 3.42
N GLN A 134 14.52 7.76 4.73
CA GLN A 134 13.99 8.81 5.60
C GLN A 134 12.73 9.48 5.04
N CYS A 135 11.85 8.70 4.41
CA CYS A 135 10.62 9.26 3.87
C CYS A 135 9.72 9.82 4.98
N ILE A 136 8.98 10.89 4.64
CA ILE A 136 7.94 11.50 5.49
C ILE A 136 6.52 11.08 5.06
N GLN A 137 6.42 10.28 4.00
CA GLN A 137 5.16 9.74 3.50
C GLN A 137 5.41 8.39 2.82
N PHE A 138 4.47 7.45 3.00
CA PHE A 138 4.48 6.22 2.21
C PHE A 138 3.86 6.45 0.82
N THR A 139 4.42 5.75 -0.16
CA THR A 139 3.92 5.75 -1.53
C THR A 139 3.69 4.32 -2.01
N CYS A 140 2.62 4.11 -2.76
CA CYS A 140 2.37 2.84 -3.43
C CYS A 140 3.33 2.69 -4.62
N LEU A 141 3.48 1.47 -5.16
CA LEU A 141 4.26 1.22 -6.39
C LEU A 141 3.74 2.04 -7.58
N CYS A 142 2.45 2.37 -7.59
CA CYS A 142 1.87 3.28 -8.58
C CYS A 142 2.19 4.77 -8.32
N LYS A 143 3.08 5.09 -7.36
CA LYS A 143 3.49 6.42 -6.91
C LYS A 143 2.40 7.26 -6.23
N SER A 144 1.23 6.69 -5.96
CA SER A 144 0.19 7.37 -5.18
C SER A 144 0.54 7.38 -3.69
N GLN A 145 0.28 8.50 -3.01
CA GLN A 145 0.46 8.58 -1.56
C GLN A 145 -0.48 7.62 -0.84
N ILE A 146 0.05 6.93 0.17
CA ILE A 146 -0.71 6.03 1.02
C ILE A 146 -1.13 6.80 2.27
N LYS A 147 -2.42 6.74 2.60
CA LYS A 147 -2.92 7.32 3.86
C LYS A 147 -2.69 6.32 4.99
N ASN A 148 -1.88 6.68 5.99
CA ASN A 148 -1.56 5.82 7.14
C ASN A 148 -2.81 5.21 7.80
N GLY A 149 -3.90 5.99 7.93
CA GLY A 149 -5.17 5.53 8.47
C GLY A 149 -5.85 4.40 7.68
N GLN A 150 -5.52 4.20 6.40
CA GLN A 150 -6.03 3.06 5.63
C GLN A 150 -5.41 1.74 6.09
N ILE A 151 -4.12 1.74 6.43
CA ILE A 151 -3.42 0.55 6.90
C ILE A 151 -3.87 0.23 8.34
N LEU A 152 -3.94 1.23 9.22
CA LEU A 152 -4.41 1.07 10.60
C LEU A 152 -5.83 0.47 10.68
N LYS A 153 -6.75 0.92 9.82
CA LYS A 153 -8.13 0.40 9.79
C LYS A 153 -8.23 -1.07 9.38
N GLN A 154 -7.26 -1.59 8.64
CA GLN A 154 -7.24 -2.98 8.18
C GLN A 154 -6.67 -3.95 9.22
N ARG A 155 -6.24 -3.45 10.40
CA ARG A 155 -5.70 -4.27 11.51
C ARG A 155 -4.55 -5.18 11.10
N ALA A 156 -3.74 -4.75 10.14
CA ALA A 156 -2.50 -5.42 9.77
C ALA A 156 -1.41 -5.07 10.81
N LEU A 157 -1.44 -5.77 11.96
CA LEU A 157 -0.57 -5.52 13.11
C LEU A 157 0.92 -5.53 12.74
N ASP A 158 1.29 -6.36 11.77
CA ASP A 158 2.65 -6.47 11.24
C ASP A 158 3.11 -5.21 10.49
N LEU A 159 2.19 -4.32 10.10
CA LEU A 159 2.50 -3.06 9.43
C LEU A 159 2.52 -1.84 10.34
N GLU A 160 1.89 -1.92 11.52
CA GLU A 160 1.77 -0.79 12.46
C GLU A 160 3.12 -0.25 12.92
N VAL A 161 4.09 -1.15 13.10
CA VAL A 161 5.47 -0.78 13.48
C VAL A 161 6.11 0.17 12.45
N TYR A 162 5.83 0.00 11.16
CA TYR A 162 6.36 0.88 10.12
C TYR A 162 5.63 2.23 10.09
N ILE A 163 4.36 2.26 10.44
CA ILE A 163 3.59 3.51 10.56
C ILE A 163 4.13 4.35 11.71
N ASN A 164 4.40 3.73 12.87
CA ASN A 164 4.97 4.43 14.01
C ASN A 164 6.33 5.06 13.65
N LYS A 165 7.21 4.29 12.99
CA LYS A 165 8.49 4.82 12.48
C LYS A 165 8.32 5.97 11.48
N LEU A 166 7.29 5.92 10.64
CA LEU A 166 7.00 7.03 9.73
C LEU A 166 6.56 8.28 10.50
N MET A 167 5.75 8.11 11.55
CA MET A 167 5.33 9.23 12.40
C MET A 167 6.52 9.86 13.12
N ASP A 168 7.51 9.08 13.55
CA ASP A 168 8.76 9.60 14.10
C ASP A 168 9.54 10.43 13.07
N ASN A 169 9.68 9.94 11.83
CA ASN A 169 10.29 10.70 10.73
C ASN A 169 9.53 12.00 10.44
N GLN A 170 8.20 11.97 10.47
CA GLN A 170 7.34 13.15 10.27
C GLN A 170 7.52 14.16 11.41
N LEU A 171 7.55 13.70 12.66
CA LEU A 171 7.80 14.55 13.83
C LEU A 171 9.18 15.18 13.77
N TYR A 172 10.22 14.41 13.43
CA TYR A 172 11.57 14.93 13.20
C TYR A 172 11.53 16.01 12.10
N PHE A 173 10.95 15.71 10.95
CA PHE A 173 10.85 16.67 9.85
C PHE A 173 10.14 17.97 10.27
N MET A 174 9.00 17.86 10.95
CA MET A 174 8.26 19.01 11.47
C MET A 174 9.11 19.84 12.44
N LYS A 175 9.77 19.17 13.38
CA LYS A 175 10.64 19.77 14.41
C LYS A 175 11.80 20.58 13.83
N PHE A 176 12.38 20.16 12.70
CA PHE A 176 13.57 20.78 12.12
C PHE A 176 13.31 21.70 10.92
N HIS A 177 12.22 21.49 10.17
CA HIS A 177 11.97 22.23 8.93
C HIS A 177 10.81 23.22 8.99
N LEU A 178 9.92 23.14 10.00
CA LEU A 178 8.82 24.09 10.15
C LEU A 178 9.20 25.25 11.08
N PRO A 179 9.28 26.50 10.57
CA PRO A 179 9.78 27.64 11.34
C PRO A 179 8.85 28.07 12.49
N ASN A 180 7.61 27.61 12.47
CA ASN A 180 6.61 27.86 13.49
C ASN A 180 6.56 26.79 14.58
N ILE A 181 7.42 25.76 14.51
CA ILE A 181 7.54 24.77 15.57
C ILE A 181 8.74 25.11 16.44
N LYS A 182 8.52 25.19 17.74
CA LYS A 182 9.57 25.38 18.74
C LYS A 182 9.55 24.19 19.70
N GLN A 183 10.74 23.68 19.99
CA GLN A 183 10.93 22.49 20.81
C GLN A 183 11.27 22.88 22.25
N CYS A 184 10.97 21.97 23.18
CA CYS A 184 11.51 22.06 24.53
C CYS A 184 13.05 22.12 24.50
N ALA A 185 13.64 22.92 25.38
CA ALA A 185 15.08 23.02 25.54
C ALA A 185 15.70 21.76 26.17
N ASN A 186 14.90 20.96 26.88
CA ASN A 186 15.32 19.63 27.30
C ASN A 186 15.35 18.69 26.07
N LYS A 187 16.56 18.22 25.71
CA LYS A 187 16.79 17.34 24.55
C LYS A 187 16.14 15.96 24.69
N GLU A 188 15.84 15.53 25.92
CA GLU A 188 15.14 14.27 26.20
C GLU A 188 13.61 14.45 26.20
N CYS A 189 13.11 15.67 25.99
CA CYS A 189 11.69 15.96 25.97
C CYS A 189 11.16 16.12 24.54
N ASP A 190 10.20 15.28 24.15
CA ASP A 190 9.56 15.36 22.83
C ASP A 190 8.52 16.47 22.67
N PHE A 191 8.29 17.25 23.73
CA PHE A 191 7.30 18.32 23.71
C PHE A 191 7.69 19.43 22.73
N PHE A 192 6.73 19.85 21.91
CA PHE A 192 6.87 20.97 20.99
C PHE A 192 5.60 21.83 21.02
N TRP A 193 5.75 23.12 20.71
CA TRP A 193 4.63 24.03 20.51
C TRP A 193 4.59 24.55 19.09
N VAL A 194 3.37 24.63 18.55
CA VAL A 194 3.10 25.31 17.28
C VAL A 194 2.85 26.78 17.60
N CYS A 195 3.85 27.61 17.34
CA CYS A 195 3.68 29.06 17.37
C CYS A 195 2.71 29.47 16.25
N LYS A 196 1.78 30.37 16.57
CA LYS A 196 1.10 31.11 15.50
C LYS A 196 2.19 31.84 14.70
N ILE A 197 2.17 31.68 13.38
CA ILE A 197 2.91 32.59 12.50
C ILE A 197 2.42 33.97 12.90
N PRO A 198 3.31 34.91 13.29
CA PRO A 198 2.86 36.27 13.52
C PRO A 198 2.31 36.75 12.19
N GLU A 199 0.98 36.83 12.07
CA GLU A 199 0.36 37.69 11.08
C GLU A 199 1.11 39.01 11.20
N LYS A 200 1.76 39.42 10.10
CA LYS A 200 2.54 40.66 10.01
C LYS A 200 1.93 41.68 10.95
N LYS A 201 2.69 42.07 11.98
CA LYS A 201 2.36 43.14 12.91
C LYS A 201 1.67 44.27 12.13
N ARG A 202 0.34 44.31 12.16
CA ARG A 202 -0.41 45.53 11.87
C ARG A 202 -0.08 46.42 13.06
N SER A 203 0.92 47.27 12.84
CA SER A 203 1.05 48.60 13.42
C SER A 203 0.05 48.88 14.54
N GLN A 204 0.46 48.57 15.78
CA GLN A 204 -0.08 49.26 16.94
C GLN A 204 0.96 50.28 17.43
N PRO A 205 0.55 51.50 17.76
CA PRO A 205 1.46 52.58 18.12
C PRO A 205 2.09 52.30 19.48
N HIS A 206 3.32 52.78 19.64
CA HIS A 206 4.05 52.86 20.90
C HIS A 206 3.15 53.34 22.04
N SER A 207 2.94 52.47 23.04
CA SER A 207 2.64 52.89 24.40
C SER A 207 3.80 52.48 25.29
N ASN A 208 4.55 53.48 25.75
CA ASN A 208 5.53 53.33 26.82
C ASN A 208 4.80 52.84 28.06
N SER A 209 5.15 51.65 28.55
CA SER A 209 4.88 51.25 29.93
C SER A 209 6.16 50.71 30.55
N HIS A 210 6.58 51.38 31.63
CA HIS A 210 7.66 50.98 32.49
C HIS A 210 7.25 49.79 33.38
N SER A 211 8.24 48.94 33.67
CA SER A 211 8.37 47.89 34.71
C SER A 211 8.18 46.42 34.29
N PRO A 212 8.87 45.43 34.91
CA PRO A 212 10.20 45.47 35.56
C PRO A 212 11.17 44.32 35.13
N LEU A 213 12.46 44.55 35.40
CA LEU A 213 13.55 43.59 35.66
C LEU A 213 13.65 42.34 34.75
N LYS A 214 14.36 42.53 33.64
CA LYS A 214 15.06 41.47 32.90
C LYS A 214 16.22 40.95 33.75
N THR A 215 16.14 39.71 34.27
CA THR A 215 17.33 38.81 34.36
C THR A 215 17.02 37.37 34.77
N TYR A 216 15.94 37.05 35.48
CA TYR A 216 15.64 35.65 35.89
C TYR A 216 14.59 34.90 35.06
N ARG A 217 13.83 35.59 34.20
CA ARG A 217 12.75 34.98 33.40
C ARG A 217 13.21 34.34 32.08
N LEU A 218 14.46 34.57 31.65
CA LEU A 218 14.95 34.16 30.32
C LEU A 218 15.35 32.68 30.23
N THR A 219 15.66 32.01 31.36
CA THR A 219 16.06 30.60 31.37
C THR A 219 14.90 29.62 31.18
N TYR A 220 13.67 30.01 31.52
CA TYR A 220 12.50 29.11 31.52
C TYR A 220 11.59 29.23 30.29
N VAL A 221 11.88 30.14 29.36
CA VAL A 221 10.97 30.43 28.22
C VAL A 221 10.89 29.28 27.21
N ASN A 222 11.89 28.39 27.21
CA ASN A 222 11.98 27.29 26.26
C ASN A 222 11.80 25.91 26.92
N TYR A 223 11.47 25.80 28.21
CA TYR A 223 11.17 24.51 28.84
C TYR A 223 9.66 24.28 28.86
N CYS A 224 9.23 23.07 28.51
CA CYS A 224 7.82 22.69 28.58
C CYS A 224 7.33 22.65 30.04
N PRO A 225 6.00 22.68 30.30
CA PRO A 225 5.47 22.65 31.65
C PRO A 225 5.97 21.49 32.51
N ASN A 226 6.27 20.33 31.90
CA ASN A 226 6.78 19.16 32.61
C ASN A 226 8.27 19.26 32.95
N CYS A 227 9.10 19.82 32.07
CA CYS A 227 10.55 19.94 32.28
C CYS A 227 10.96 21.22 33.02
N ARG A 228 10.02 22.14 33.24
CA ARG A 228 10.28 23.42 33.90
C ARG A 228 10.50 23.27 35.41
N PHE A 229 10.01 22.18 36.02
CA PHE A 229 10.01 21.94 37.46
C PHE A 229 10.75 20.65 37.87
N GLN A 230 11.49 20.05 36.95
CA GLN A 230 12.46 18.98 37.21
C GLN A 230 13.83 19.59 37.44
#